data_AF-A0AAV2PYH7-F1
#
_entry.id   AF-A0AAV2PYH7-F1
#
_cell.length_a   1.000
_cell.length_b   1.000
_cell.length_c   1.000
_cell.angle_alpha   90.00
_cell.angle_beta   90.00
_cell.angle_gamma   90.00
#
_symmetry.space_group_name_H-M   'P 1'
#
loop_
_entity.id
_entity.type
_entity.pdbx_description
1 polymer ?
#
loop_
_entity_poly.entity_id
_entity_poly.type
_entity_poly.pdbx_seq_one_letter_code
_entity_poly.pdbx_strand_id
1 'polypeptide(L)'
;MLTLLLLVCCCSNMIVNNSVYAEDLNEQMENFKTEMLTVISQLSGKIDNVNSKVYTMQQEITNMKLLYGSNIDHVDQRLSLKLESIEGVVQDLKPHRNCADLYNQGKTISGPAMIAPYWPNSCSNCVSVLCDQDSDGGRWTIIQKRQVVETRENFNRGYQEYAQSFGNMIGGEYWMGLALLHILSQQGNQELHIELEDWDGNKRWAKYSTFSVGPPEDYYRLKVTGYSGDAGDAMGLSNGQAFSTHDRDNDVAPFNCAELNKGGGWWYKQCADAQLNGEPNNATDTPWSQGIMWYQWRGDQYSLKGVTMKIRPTTE
;
A
#
# COMPACT_ATOMS: atom_id res chain seq x y z
N MET A 1 55.50 111.88 -9.09
CA MET A 1 54.80 112.05 -7.79
C MET A 1 53.28 111.95 -7.90
N LEU A 2 52.63 112.60 -8.88
CA LEU A 2 51.16 112.55 -9.05
C LEU A 2 50.59 111.15 -9.35
N THR A 3 51.29 110.33 -10.14
CA THR A 3 50.91 108.95 -10.49
C THR A 3 50.94 107.99 -9.29
N LEU A 4 51.85 108.21 -8.33
CA LEU A 4 51.97 107.36 -7.13
C LEU A 4 50.82 107.63 -6.14
N LEU A 5 50.40 108.90 -6.01
CA LEU A 5 49.28 109.31 -5.15
C LEU A 5 47.92 108.83 -5.68
N LEU A 6 47.72 108.84 -7.00
CA LEU A 6 46.51 108.28 -7.63
C LEU A 6 46.43 106.75 -7.49
N LEU A 7 47.56 106.03 -7.62
CA LEU A 7 47.60 104.59 -7.38
C LEU A 7 47.34 104.21 -5.92
N VAL A 8 47.92 104.93 -4.97
CA VAL A 8 47.67 104.70 -3.53
C VAL A 8 46.21 104.97 -3.18
N CYS A 9 45.61 106.06 -3.68
CA CYS A 9 44.20 106.36 -3.44
C CYS A 9 43.26 105.33 -4.08
N CYS A 10 43.58 104.82 -5.28
CA CYS A 10 42.82 103.77 -5.95
C CYS A 10 42.93 102.42 -5.21
N CYS A 11 44.15 102.05 -4.74
CA CYS A 11 44.36 100.86 -3.92
C CYS A 11 43.65 100.96 -2.56
N SER A 12 43.70 102.11 -1.88
CA SER A 12 42.99 102.31 -0.61
C SER A 12 41.47 102.18 -0.79
N ASN A 13 40.90 102.78 -1.84
CA ASN A 13 39.47 102.62 -2.14
C ASN A 13 39.10 101.19 -2.55
N MET A 14 39.97 100.47 -3.27
CA MET A 14 39.77 99.04 -3.57
C MET A 14 39.79 98.17 -2.31
N ILE A 15 40.71 98.44 -1.38
CA ILE A 15 40.84 97.69 -0.12
C ILE A 15 39.62 97.94 0.78
N VAL A 16 39.16 99.19 0.88
CA VAL A 16 37.96 99.55 1.66
C VAL A 16 36.69 98.97 1.03
N ASN A 17 36.54 99.01 -0.30
CA ASN A 17 35.42 98.33 -0.95
C ASN A 17 35.46 96.82 -0.71
N ASN A 18 36.62 96.17 -0.87
CA ASN A 18 36.75 94.73 -0.60
C ASN A 18 36.49 94.37 0.87
N SER A 19 36.83 95.23 1.84
CA SER A 19 36.54 94.96 3.26
C SER A 19 35.04 95.06 3.57
N VAL A 20 34.33 96.02 2.96
CA VAL A 20 32.88 96.15 3.10
C VAL A 20 32.14 94.96 2.46
N TYR A 21 32.59 94.49 1.29
CA TYR A 21 32.05 93.27 0.68
C TYR A 21 32.32 92.01 1.51
N ALA A 22 33.47 91.94 2.19
CA ALA A 22 33.81 90.83 3.08
C ALA A 22 32.95 90.81 4.36
N GLU A 23 32.61 91.99 4.90
CA GLU A 23 31.71 92.11 6.06
C GLU A 23 30.27 91.71 5.70
N ASP A 24 29.73 92.18 4.58
CA ASP A 24 28.38 91.81 4.09
C ASP A 24 28.28 90.30 3.78
N LEU A 25 29.31 89.72 3.16
CA LEU A 25 29.37 88.27 2.92
C LEU A 25 29.41 87.46 4.24
N ASN A 26 30.11 87.97 5.26
CA ASN A 26 30.20 87.32 6.56
C ASN A 26 28.87 87.40 7.33
N GLU A 27 28.15 88.53 7.23
CA GLU A 27 26.80 88.69 7.79
C GLU A 27 25.80 87.75 7.10
N GLN A 28 25.82 87.66 5.77
CA GLN A 28 25.00 86.72 5.00
C GLN A 28 25.30 85.25 5.39
N MET A 29 26.57 84.92 5.62
CA MET A 29 26.99 83.57 6.02
C MET A 29 26.50 83.21 7.44
N GLU A 30 26.57 84.12 8.41
CA GLU A 30 26.05 83.86 9.77
C GLU A 30 24.52 83.83 9.81
N ASN A 31 23.82 84.61 8.98
CA ASN A 31 22.37 84.50 8.79
C ASN A 31 21.99 83.13 8.20
N PHE A 32 22.66 82.71 7.13
CA PHE A 32 22.45 81.39 6.51
C PHE A 32 22.70 80.24 7.50
N LYS A 33 23.76 80.34 8.30
CA LYS A 33 24.08 79.36 9.35
C LYS A 33 22.98 79.29 10.43
N THR A 34 22.42 80.43 10.82
CA THR A 34 21.33 80.51 11.81
C THR A 34 20.03 79.90 11.25
N GLU A 35 19.70 80.18 9.99
CA GLU A 35 18.58 79.54 9.30
C GLU A 35 18.78 78.03 9.21
N MET A 36 19.97 77.59 8.82
CA MET A 36 20.32 76.17 8.71
C MET A 36 20.23 75.45 10.07
N LEU A 37 20.71 76.07 11.16
CA LEU A 37 20.57 75.53 12.52
C LEU A 37 19.10 75.41 12.94
N THR A 38 18.26 76.38 12.54
CA THR A 38 16.82 76.34 12.79
C THR A 38 16.16 75.16 12.07
N VAL A 39 16.51 74.93 10.79
CA VAL A 39 16.02 73.80 10.00
C VAL A 39 16.49 72.46 10.59
N ILE A 40 17.74 72.35 11.03
CA ILE A 40 18.28 71.15 11.69
C ILE A 40 17.49 70.84 12.97
N SER A 41 17.22 71.85 13.80
CA SER A 41 16.43 71.69 15.02
C SER A 41 15.02 71.19 14.73
N GLN A 42 14.34 71.77 13.73
CA GLN A 42 13.02 71.32 13.29
C GLN A 42 13.03 69.88 12.75
N LEU A 43 14.06 69.50 11.99
CA LEU A 43 14.23 68.14 11.48
C LEU A 43 14.48 67.14 12.61
N SER A 44 15.32 67.48 13.59
CA SER A 44 15.58 66.65 14.77
C SER A 44 14.29 66.36 15.53
N GLY A 45 13.49 67.38 15.82
CA GLY A 45 12.20 67.18 16.51
C GLY A 45 11.21 66.31 15.72
N LYS A 46 11.21 66.41 14.39
CA LYS A 46 10.41 65.51 13.54
C LYS A 46 10.91 64.07 13.59
N ILE A 47 12.23 63.86 13.56
CA ILE A 47 12.86 62.53 13.67
C ILE A 47 12.50 61.89 15.01
N ASP A 48 12.60 62.63 16.11
CA ASP A 48 12.26 62.12 17.45
C ASP A 48 10.80 61.70 17.55
N ASN A 49 9.89 62.50 16.99
CA ASN A 49 8.46 62.17 16.91
C ASN A 49 8.21 60.90 16.06
N VAL A 50 8.90 60.75 14.92
CA VAL A 50 8.80 59.54 14.10
C VAL A 50 9.34 58.32 14.84
N ASN A 51 10.50 58.44 15.50
CA ASN A 51 11.11 57.36 16.26
C ASN A 51 10.21 56.89 17.42
N SER A 52 9.59 57.84 18.14
CA SER A 52 8.61 57.54 19.18
C SER A 52 7.42 56.74 18.62
N LYS A 53 6.86 57.16 17.48
CA LYS A 53 5.77 56.44 16.82
C LYS A 53 6.18 55.05 16.31
N VAL A 54 7.39 54.91 15.77
CA VAL A 54 7.93 53.61 15.34
C VAL A 54 8.05 52.67 16.53
N TYR A 55 8.53 53.17 17.67
CA TYR A 55 8.62 52.39 18.89
C TYR A 55 7.24 51.91 19.38
N THR A 56 6.24 52.79 19.41
CA THR A 56 4.87 52.40 19.81
C THR A 56 4.28 51.38 18.84
N MET A 57 4.45 51.56 17.53
CA MET A 57 3.98 50.59 16.52
C MET A 57 4.68 49.24 16.67
N GLN A 58 5.98 49.20 16.98
CA GLN A 58 6.70 47.95 17.21
C GLN A 58 6.20 47.19 18.44
N GLN A 59 5.83 47.91 19.50
CA GLN A 59 5.22 47.30 20.69
C GLN A 59 3.83 46.71 20.35
N GLU A 60 3.00 47.44 19.61
CA GLU A 60 1.69 46.94 19.16
C GLU A 60 1.82 45.69 18.26
N ILE A 61 2.78 45.68 17.34
CA ILE A 61 3.08 44.51 16.48
C ILE A 61 3.49 43.31 17.34
N THR A 62 4.34 43.53 18.36
CA THR A 62 4.80 42.45 19.24
C THR A 62 3.64 41.87 20.05
N ASN A 63 2.78 42.74 20.59
CA ASN A 63 1.59 42.32 21.34
C ASN A 63 0.60 41.56 20.46
N MET A 64 0.38 42.01 19.22
CA MET A 64 -0.43 41.26 18.25
C MET A 64 0.16 39.89 17.95
N LYS A 65 1.47 39.79 17.70
CA LYS A 65 2.13 38.49 17.44
C LYS A 65 1.93 37.51 18.60
N LEU A 66 2.01 37.97 19.85
CA LEU A 66 1.78 37.13 21.02
C LEU A 66 0.32 36.68 21.15
N LEU A 67 -0.63 37.58 20.89
CA LEU A 67 -2.07 37.28 21.00
C LEU A 67 -2.53 36.29 19.92
N TYR A 68 -2.08 36.47 18.68
CA TYR A 68 -2.48 35.60 17.57
C TYR A 68 -1.65 34.32 17.48
N GLY A 69 -0.36 34.34 17.87
CA GLY A 69 0.53 33.17 17.83
C GLY A 69 0.04 32.03 18.72
N SER A 70 -0.32 32.31 19.96
CA SER A 70 -0.83 31.28 20.90
C SER A 70 -2.12 30.61 20.43
N ASN A 71 -3.01 31.37 19.78
CA ASN A 71 -4.23 30.83 19.20
C ASN A 71 -3.94 29.92 17.99
N ILE A 72 -2.95 30.28 17.15
CA ILE A 72 -2.53 29.47 16.00
C ILE A 72 -1.90 28.16 16.49
N ASP A 73 -0.99 28.22 17.47
CA ASP A 73 -0.33 27.03 18.03
C ASP A 73 -1.35 26.06 18.67
N HIS A 74 -2.33 26.59 19.40
CA HIS A 74 -3.40 25.78 19.97
C HIS A 74 -4.30 25.13 18.91
N VAL A 75 -4.58 25.83 17.81
CA VAL A 75 -5.37 25.29 16.70
C VAL A 75 -4.57 24.19 16.00
N ASP A 76 -3.27 24.40 15.74
CA ASP A 76 -2.39 23.43 15.09
C ASP A 76 -2.25 22.14 15.91
N GLN A 77 -2.08 22.27 17.23
CA GLN A 77 -2.03 21.13 18.14
C GLN A 77 -3.35 20.34 18.15
N ARG A 78 -4.50 21.02 18.21
CA ARG A 78 -5.82 20.35 18.16
C ARG A 78 -6.08 19.71 16.80
N LEU A 79 -5.60 20.31 15.72
CA LEU A 79 -5.73 19.74 14.38
C LEU A 79 -4.89 18.48 14.24
N SER A 80 -3.65 18.50 14.74
CA SER A 80 -2.74 17.36 14.74
C SER A 80 -3.32 16.15 15.49
N LEU A 81 -3.83 16.37 16.71
CA LEU A 81 -4.50 15.32 17.49
C LEU A 81 -5.76 14.77 16.79
N LYS A 82 -6.52 15.63 16.11
CA LYS A 82 -7.68 15.20 15.32
C LYS A 82 -7.27 14.42 14.08
N LEU A 83 -6.18 14.80 13.41
CA LEU A 83 -5.64 14.06 12.27
C LEU A 83 -5.23 12.66 12.69
N GLU A 84 -4.48 12.51 13.77
CA GLU A 84 -4.08 11.20 14.30
C GLU A 84 -5.31 10.32 14.63
N SER A 85 -6.34 10.92 15.24
CA SER A 85 -7.60 10.21 15.51
C SER A 85 -8.35 9.81 14.24
N ILE A 86 -8.38 10.67 13.21
CA ILE A 86 -9.01 10.36 11.91
C ILE A 86 -8.21 9.27 11.19
N GLU A 87 -6.88 9.32 11.22
CA GLU A 87 -6.01 8.28 10.65
C GLU A 87 -6.24 6.92 11.30
N GLY A 88 -6.39 6.88 12.63
CA GLY A 88 -6.77 5.66 13.35
C GLY A 88 -8.11 5.10 12.87
N VAL A 89 -9.14 5.95 12.79
CA VAL A 89 -10.46 5.55 12.28
C VAL A 89 -10.38 5.07 10.82
N VAL A 90 -9.60 5.74 9.97
CA VAL A 90 -9.43 5.34 8.56
C VAL A 90 -8.71 4.00 8.45
N GLN A 91 -7.73 3.71 9.30
CA GLN A 91 -7.05 2.41 9.34
C GLN A 91 -8.00 1.30 9.80
N ASP A 92 -8.82 1.55 10.82
CA ASP A 92 -9.84 0.60 11.27
C ASP A 92 -10.94 0.37 10.21
N LEU A 93 -11.18 1.36 9.34
CA LEU A 93 -12.07 1.25 8.18
C LEU A 93 -11.40 0.60 6.97
N LYS A 94 -10.08 0.35 6.97
CA LYS A 94 -9.44 -0.33 5.83
C LYS A 94 -9.97 -1.75 5.73
N PRO A 95 -10.45 -2.15 4.55
CA PRO A 95 -11.01 -3.47 4.39
C PRO A 95 -9.91 -4.52 4.51
N HIS A 96 -10.18 -5.51 5.34
CA HIS A 96 -9.36 -6.71 5.48
C HIS A 96 -9.90 -7.76 4.52
N ARG A 97 -9.59 -7.62 3.23
CA ARG A 97 -10.23 -8.40 2.16
C ARG A 97 -9.66 -9.82 2.03
N ASN A 98 -8.48 -10.03 2.57
CA ASN A 98 -7.72 -11.29 2.55
C ASN A 98 -6.76 -11.35 3.75
N CYS A 99 -6.03 -12.45 3.90
CA CYS A 99 -5.09 -12.65 5.01
C CYS A 99 -3.88 -11.69 4.96
N ALA A 100 -3.54 -11.15 3.80
CA ALA A 100 -2.46 -10.18 3.67
C ALA A 100 -2.84 -8.81 4.25
N ASP A 101 -4.08 -8.35 3.99
CA ASP A 101 -4.61 -7.13 4.60
C ASP A 101 -4.66 -7.26 6.14
N LEU A 102 -5.12 -8.41 6.66
CA LEU A 102 -5.11 -8.71 8.10
C LEU A 102 -3.70 -8.65 8.71
N TYR A 103 -2.73 -9.27 8.04
CA TYR A 103 -1.33 -9.24 8.50
C TYR A 103 -0.79 -7.81 8.56
N ASN A 104 -1.07 -7.01 7.52
CA ASN A 104 -0.63 -5.61 7.45
C ASN A 104 -1.32 -4.73 8.51
N GLN A 105 -2.47 -5.15 9.04
CA GLN A 105 -3.15 -4.56 10.20
C GLN A 105 -2.63 -5.10 11.55
N GLY A 106 -1.54 -5.86 11.55
CA GLY A 106 -0.91 -6.42 12.75
C GLY A 106 -1.50 -7.75 13.23
N LYS A 107 -2.42 -8.38 12.46
CA LYS A 107 -2.94 -9.72 12.77
C LYS A 107 -2.00 -10.79 12.20
N THR A 108 -0.89 -11.02 12.89
CA THR A 108 0.21 -11.88 12.43
C THR A 108 0.17 -13.31 12.96
N ILE A 109 -0.93 -13.74 13.60
CA ILE A 109 -1.08 -15.10 14.14
C ILE A 109 -1.82 -15.97 13.12
N SER A 110 -1.27 -17.15 12.81
CA SER A 110 -1.93 -18.13 11.95
C SER A 110 -3.20 -18.69 12.59
N GLY A 111 -4.20 -18.98 11.76
CA GLY A 111 -5.47 -19.55 12.20
C GLY A 111 -6.67 -19.01 11.46
N PRO A 112 -7.89 -19.40 11.89
CA PRO A 112 -9.12 -18.93 11.30
C PRO A 112 -9.28 -17.43 11.52
N ALA A 113 -9.66 -16.69 10.48
CA ALA A 113 -9.92 -15.27 10.55
C ALA A 113 -11.10 -14.88 9.65
N MET A 114 -11.83 -13.84 10.06
CA MET A 114 -12.88 -13.27 9.24
C MET A 114 -12.27 -12.24 8.28
N ILE A 115 -12.63 -12.33 7.00
CA ILE A 115 -12.26 -11.37 5.96
C ILE A 115 -13.52 -10.77 5.32
N ALA A 116 -13.38 -9.57 4.76
CA ALA A 116 -14.43 -8.83 4.04
C ALA A 116 -14.13 -8.75 2.54
N PRO A 117 -14.24 -9.84 1.76
CA PRO A 117 -13.78 -9.88 0.37
C PRO A 117 -14.62 -9.03 -0.59
N TYR A 118 -15.81 -8.61 -0.18
CA TYR A 118 -16.80 -7.86 -0.99
C TYR A 118 -16.89 -6.35 -0.67
N TRP A 119 -15.97 -5.79 0.12
CA TRP A 119 -15.98 -4.35 0.46
C TRP A 119 -15.98 -3.45 -0.80
N PRO A 120 -16.69 -2.29 -0.85
CA PRO A 120 -17.24 -1.46 0.24
C PRO A 120 -18.56 -1.91 0.88
N ASN A 121 -19.14 -3.00 0.40
CA ASN A 121 -20.39 -3.49 0.96
C ASN A 121 -20.09 -4.16 2.30
N SER A 122 -20.44 -3.51 3.42
CA SER A 122 -20.53 -3.99 4.82
C SER A 122 -20.07 -5.43 5.13
N CYS A 123 -19.42 -5.64 6.29
CA CYS A 123 -19.08 -6.97 6.83
C CYS A 123 -20.29 -7.92 7.05
N SER A 124 -21.51 -7.51 6.68
CA SER A 124 -22.67 -8.37 6.42
C SER A 124 -22.36 -9.64 5.60
N ASN A 125 -21.35 -9.62 4.72
CA ASN A 125 -20.91 -10.77 3.91
C ASN A 125 -19.46 -11.20 4.24
N CYS A 126 -19.00 -10.99 5.47
CA CYS A 126 -17.70 -11.49 5.89
C CYS A 126 -17.67 -13.01 5.88
N VAL A 127 -16.53 -13.57 5.49
CA VAL A 127 -16.32 -15.02 5.37
C VAL A 127 -15.15 -15.44 6.24
N SER A 128 -15.25 -16.61 6.85
CA SER A 128 -14.15 -17.23 7.59
C SER A 128 -13.18 -17.89 6.60
N VAL A 129 -11.89 -17.64 6.77
CA VAL A 129 -10.80 -18.27 6.01
C VAL A 129 -9.68 -18.70 6.95
N LEU A 130 -8.79 -19.56 6.47
CA LEU A 130 -7.60 -19.96 7.23
C LEU A 130 -6.39 -19.16 6.74
N CYS A 131 -5.80 -18.39 7.66
CA CYS A 131 -4.59 -17.61 7.40
C CYS A 131 -3.35 -18.37 7.87
N ASP A 132 -2.35 -18.43 7.00
CA ASP A 132 -0.99 -18.86 7.34
C ASP A 132 -0.10 -17.60 7.35
N GLN A 133 0.20 -17.14 8.56
CA GLN A 133 0.95 -15.92 8.83
C GLN A 133 2.41 -16.20 9.21
N ASP A 134 2.79 -17.48 9.35
CA ASP A 134 4.12 -17.90 9.80
C ASP A 134 5.03 -18.29 8.62
N SER A 135 4.48 -18.98 7.62
CA SER A 135 5.28 -19.58 6.54
C SER A 135 5.66 -18.56 5.47
N ASP A 136 6.92 -18.56 5.02
CA ASP A 136 7.37 -17.82 3.82
C ASP A 136 6.93 -16.33 3.81
N GLY A 137 7.07 -15.65 4.95
CA GLY A 137 6.66 -14.25 5.13
C GLY A 137 5.17 -14.03 5.43
N GLY A 138 4.42 -15.10 5.69
CA GLY A 138 3.02 -15.06 6.10
C GLY A 138 2.08 -14.57 5.01
N ARG A 139 0.98 -13.91 5.38
CA ARG A 139 0.00 -13.28 4.47
C ARG A 139 -0.72 -14.25 3.54
N TRP A 140 -0.64 -15.55 3.80
CA TRP A 140 -1.24 -16.57 2.97
C TRP A 140 -2.69 -16.83 3.36
N THR A 141 -3.56 -16.95 2.36
CA THR A 141 -4.90 -17.49 2.51
C THR A 141 -4.92 -18.93 1.98
N ILE A 142 -5.20 -19.90 2.84
CA ILE A 142 -5.27 -21.33 2.46
C ILE A 142 -6.59 -21.58 1.73
N ILE A 143 -6.49 -22.08 0.49
CA ILE A 143 -7.63 -22.31 -0.40
C ILE A 143 -8.03 -23.79 -0.48
N GLN A 144 -7.10 -24.69 -0.18
CA GLN A 144 -7.32 -26.13 -0.13
C GLN A 144 -6.34 -26.76 0.85
N LYS A 145 -6.82 -27.75 1.62
CA LYS A 145 -5.96 -28.58 2.46
C LYS A 145 -6.38 -30.05 2.42
N ARG A 146 -5.43 -30.93 2.11
CA ARG A 146 -5.52 -32.39 2.26
C ARG A 146 -4.54 -32.85 3.34
N GLN A 147 -4.99 -33.66 4.28
CA GLN A 147 -4.16 -34.18 5.35
C GLN A 147 -4.74 -35.47 5.92
N VAL A 148 -3.90 -36.27 6.56
CA VAL A 148 -4.34 -37.49 7.25
C VAL A 148 -5.10 -37.11 8.53
N VAL A 149 -6.38 -37.46 8.56
CA VAL A 149 -7.31 -37.29 9.67
C VAL A 149 -8.16 -38.56 9.81
N GLU A 150 -8.82 -38.75 10.96
CA GLU A 150 -9.60 -39.96 11.26
C GLU A 150 -10.69 -40.23 10.20
N THR A 151 -11.46 -39.19 9.85
CA THR A 151 -12.44 -39.23 8.77
C THR A 151 -12.03 -38.25 7.69
N ARG A 152 -11.58 -38.77 6.55
CA ARG A 152 -11.20 -37.97 5.37
C ARG A 152 -12.43 -37.32 4.75
N GLU A 153 -12.25 -36.12 4.21
CA GLU A 153 -13.31 -35.37 3.54
C GLU A 153 -13.56 -35.95 2.14
N ASN A 154 -14.83 -36.04 1.72
CA ASN A 154 -15.16 -36.46 0.37
C ASN A 154 -14.96 -35.30 -0.62
N PHE A 155 -14.01 -35.44 -1.54
CA PHE A 155 -13.77 -34.50 -2.65
C PHE A 155 -14.43 -34.94 -3.96
N ASN A 156 -15.05 -36.13 -4.03
CA ASN A 156 -15.90 -36.51 -5.15
C ASN A 156 -17.27 -35.84 -5.00
N ARG A 157 -17.38 -34.61 -5.53
CA ARG A 157 -18.52 -33.71 -5.36
C ARG A 157 -18.90 -33.04 -6.68
N GLY A 158 -20.16 -32.61 -6.76
CA GLY A 158 -20.70 -31.97 -7.96
C GLY A 158 -20.21 -30.52 -8.15
N TYR A 159 -20.44 -29.97 -9.34
CA TYR A 159 -19.98 -28.63 -9.71
C TYR A 159 -20.51 -27.54 -8.77
N GLN A 160 -21.78 -27.63 -8.37
CA GLN A 160 -22.40 -26.66 -7.47
C GLN A 160 -21.81 -26.71 -6.06
N GLU A 161 -21.40 -27.88 -5.59
CA GLU A 161 -20.73 -28.03 -4.30
C GLU A 161 -19.31 -27.46 -4.37
N TYR A 162 -18.58 -27.67 -5.47
CA TYR A 162 -17.26 -27.06 -5.69
C TYR A 162 -17.29 -25.54 -5.83
N ALA A 163 -18.40 -24.95 -6.28
CA ALA A 163 -18.60 -23.51 -6.26
C ALA A 163 -18.66 -22.94 -4.83
N GLN A 164 -19.08 -23.76 -3.86
CA GLN A 164 -19.20 -23.40 -2.44
C GLN A 164 -18.05 -24.01 -1.62
N SER A 165 -17.89 -23.55 -0.38
CA SER A 165 -16.92 -24.14 0.54
C SER A 165 -17.43 -25.46 1.12
N PHE A 166 -16.56 -26.45 1.29
CA PHE A 166 -16.88 -27.69 2.00
C PHE A 166 -15.69 -28.21 2.83
N GLY A 167 -15.98 -29.18 3.70
CA GLY A 167 -15.01 -29.77 4.62
C GLY A 167 -14.84 -29.02 5.93
N ASN A 168 -13.82 -29.42 6.69
CA ASN A 168 -13.50 -28.88 8.00
C ASN A 168 -12.16 -28.13 7.96
N MET A 169 -12.24 -26.80 8.00
CA MET A 169 -11.09 -25.91 8.00
C MET A 169 -10.19 -26.05 9.24
N ILE A 170 -10.75 -26.47 10.39
CA ILE A 170 -10.02 -26.57 11.66
C ILE A 170 -9.69 -28.04 11.94
N GLY A 171 -8.44 -28.41 11.71
CA GLY A 171 -7.95 -29.77 11.97
C GLY A 171 -8.45 -30.83 10.99
N GLY A 172 -9.14 -30.44 9.91
CA GLY A 172 -9.66 -31.34 8.87
C GLY A 172 -9.12 -31.04 7.48
N GLU A 173 -9.78 -31.60 6.47
CA GLU A 173 -9.55 -31.25 5.06
C GLU A 173 -10.59 -30.23 4.61
N TYR A 174 -10.21 -29.34 3.69
CA TYR A 174 -11.02 -28.17 3.36
C TYR A 174 -10.85 -27.75 1.91
N TRP A 175 -11.94 -27.26 1.31
CA TRP A 175 -11.97 -26.57 0.03
C TRP A 175 -12.70 -25.22 0.19
N MET A 176 -12.09 -24.15 -0.33
CA MET A 176 -12.61 -22.80 -0.18
C MET A 176 -13.87 -22.49 -0.99
N GLY A 177 -14.06 -23.19 -2.11
CA GLY A 177 -15.12 -22.88 -3.07
C GLY A 177 -14.64 -21.94 -4.17
N LEU A 178 -15.01 -22.27 -5.41
CA LEU A 178 -14.61 -21.52 -6.60
C LEU A 178 -15.15 -20.09 -6.61
N ALA A 179 -16.33 -19.85 -6.02
CA ALA A 179 -16.92 -18.51 -5.99
C ALA A 179 -16.06 -17.53 -5.18
N LEU A 180 -15.66 -17.91 -3.96
CA LEU A 180 -14.78 -17.08 -3.12
C LEU A 180 -13.37 -17.01 -3.72
N LEU A 181 -12.85 -18.12 -4.24
CA LEU A 181 -11.54 -18.17 -4.88
C LEU A 181 -11.44 -17.23 -6.08
N HIS A 182 -12.48 -17.16 -6.92
CA HIS A 182 -12.58 -16.18 -8.01
C HIS A 182 -12.41 -14.76 -7.47
N ILE A 183 -13.21 -14.36 -6.48
CA ILE A 183 -13.21 -13.00 -5.91
C ILE A 183 -11.84 -12.64 -5.34
N LEU A 184 -11.25 -13.52 -4.52
CA LEU A 184 -9.93 -13.28 -3.94
C LEU A 184 -8.85 -13.15 -5.03
N SER A 185 -8.96 -13.95 -6.09
CA SER A 185 -8.00 -13.90 -7.20
C SER A 185 -8.10 -12.65 -8.08
N GLN A 186 -9.16 -11.86 -7.95
CA GLN A 186 -9.28 -10.56 -8.62
C GLN A 186 -8.71 -9.39 -7.78
N GLN A 187 -8.26 -9.63 -6.54
CA GLN A 187 -7.73 -8.59 -5.66
C GLN A 187 -6.25 -8.28 -5.95
N GLY A 188 -5.95 -7.94 -7.20
CA GLY A 188 -4.58 -7.81 -7.71
C GLY A 188 -3.97 -9.15 -8.12
N ASN A 189 -2.75 -9.13 -8.66
CA ASN A 189 -2.04 -10.36 -9.04
C ASN A 189 -1.80 -11.23 -7.80
N GLN A 190 -2.21 -12.49 -7.86
CA GLN A 190 -1.96 -13.46 -6.80
C GLN A 190 -0.82 -14.38 -7.18
N GLU A 191 0.00 -14.73 -6.20
CA GLU A 191 0.83 -15.93 -6.28
C GLU A 191 0.09 -17.12 -5.67
N LEU A 192 0.33 -18.31 -6.22
CA LEU A 192 -0.11 -19.59 -5.67
C LEU A 192 1.11 -20.33 -5.13
N HIS A 193 1.00 -20.86 -3.92
CA HIS A 193 1.97 -21.76 -3.31
C HIS A 193 1.30 -23.10 -2.99
N ILE A 194 1.90 -24.18 -3.46
CA ILE A 194 1.47 -25.55 -3.22
C ILE A 194 2.56 -26.29 -2.45
N GLU A 195 2.23 -26.77 -1.26
CA GLU A 195 3.11 -27.60 -0.42
C GLU A 195 2.63 -29.05 -0.49
N LEU A 196 3.54 -29.98 -0.71
CA LEU A 196 3.27 -31.40 -0.93
C LEU A 196 4.07 -32.24 0.06
N GLU A 197 3.46 -33.29 0.62
CA GLU A 197 4.10 -34.26 1.50
C GLU A 197 3.77 -35.69 1.05
N ASP A 198 4.80 -36.53 0.96
CA ASP A 198 4.66 -37.97 0.69
C ASP A 198 4.60 -38.80 1.98
N TRP A 199 4.40 -40.11 1.83
CA TRP A 199 4.30 -41.02 2.98
C TRP A 199 5.66 -41.34 3.63
N ASP A 200 6.76 -41.02 2.95
CA ASP A 200 8.13 -41.17 3.44
C ASP A 200 8.60 -39.93 4.24
N GLY A 201 7.74 -38.90 4.33
CA GLY A 201 8.02 -37.65 5.04
C GLY A 201 8.80 -36.62 4.22
N ASN A 202 9.05 -36.87 2.93
CA ASN A 202 9.66 -35.88 2.06
C ASN A 202 8.64 -34.79 1.73
N LYS A 203 9.14 -33.56 1.65
CA LYS A 203 8.35 -32.39 1.27
C LYS A 203 8.88 -31.77 -0.02
N ARG A 204 7.96 -31.28 -0.83
CA ARG A 204 8.21 -30.53 -2.07
C ARG A 204 7.26 -29.37 -2.17
N TRP A 205 7.59 -28.38 -2.98
CA TRP A 205 6.75 -27.22 -3.21
C TRP A 205 6.78 -26.76 -4.66
N ALA A 206 5.70 -26.09 -5.04
CA ALA A 206 5.55 -25.39 -6.30
C ALA A 206 4.92 -24.02 -6.06
N LYS A 207 5.56 -22.96 -6.54
CA LYS A 207 5.00 -21.61 -6.59
C LYS A 207 4.71 -21.21 -8.03
N TYR A 208 3.68 -20.39 -8.21
CA TYR A 208 3.32 -19.77 -9.47
C TYR A 208 3.14 -18.28 -9.22
N SER A 209 3.89 -17.43 -9.93
CA SER A 209 3.86 -15.98 -9.74
C SER A 209 2.56 -15.32 -10.16
N THR A 210 1.72 -16.03 -10.94
CA THR A 210 0.40 -15.57 -11.34
C THR A 210 -0.59 -16.69 -11.19
N PHE A 211 -1.66 -16.42 -10.46
CA PHE A 211 -2.80 -17.30 -10.25
C PHE A 211 -4.09 -16.51 -10.33
N SER A 212 -5.03 -16.95 -11.17
CA SER A 212 -6.40 -16.48 -11.08
C SER A 212 -7.41 -17.51 -11.55
N VAL A 213 -8.64 -17.37 -11.04
CA VAL A 213 -9.78 -18.19 -11.41
C VAL A 213 -10.80 -17.29 -12.09
N GLY A 214 -11.28 -17.68 -13.27
CA GLY A 214 -12.29 -16.96 -14.04
C GLY A 214 -13.65 -16.92 -13.35
N PRO A 215 -14.60 -16.13 -13.89
CA PRO A 215 -15.93 -16.06 -13.33
C PRO A 215 -16.75 -17.32 -13.66
N PRO A 216 -17.94 -17.53 -13.04
CA PRO A 216 -18.79 -18.70 -13.30
C PRO A 216 -19.19 -18.86 -14.77
N GLU A 217 -19.33 -17.76 -15.52
CA GLU A 217 -19.69 -17.74 -16.94
C GLU A 217 -18.58 -18.29 -17.85
N ASP A 218 -17.32 -18.25 -17.39
CA ASP A 218 -16.17 -18.90 -18.02
C ASP A 218 -15.75 -20.15 -17.24
N TYR A 219 -16.72 -20.80 -16.58
CA TYR A 219 -16.55 -22.09 -15.92
C TYR A 219 -15.37 -22.14 -14.95
N TYR A 220 -15.11 -21.02 -14.26
CA TYR A 220 -13.98 -20.86 -13.34
C TYR A 220 -12.62 -21.19 -13.96
N ARG A 221 -12.39 -20.81 -15.23
CA ARG A 221 -11.15 -21.09 -15.95
C ARG A 221 -9.89 -20.68 -15.19
N LEU A 222 -8.91 -21.57 -15.14
CA LEU A 222 -7.63 -21.31 -14.45
C LEU A 222 -6.68 -20.50 -15.33
N LYS A 223 -6.04 -19.51 -14.73
CA LYS A 223 -4.79 -18.93 -15.20
C LYS A 223 -3.71 -19.20 -14.17
N VAL A 224 -2.65 -19.91 -14.55
CA VAL A 224 -1.54 -20.25 -13.66
C VAL A 224 -0.23 -20.23 -14.46
N THR A 225 0.68 -19.33 -14.12
CA THR A 225 1.95 -19.13 -14.86
C THR A 225 3.10 -18.71 -13.94
N GLY A 226 4.33 -18.79 -14.45
CA GLY A 226 5.52 -18.38 -13.72
C GLY A 226 5.93 -19.38 -12.65
N TYR A 227 5.98 -20.66 -13.03
CA TYR A 227 6.37 -21.76 -12.15
C TYR A 227 7.78 -21.55 -11.57
N SER A 228 7.92 -21.87 -10.29
CA SER A 228 9.20 -22.10 -9.60
C SER A 228 8.99 -23.15 -8.50
N GLY A 229 10.02 -23.91 -8.16
CA GLY A 229 9.92 -24.93 -7.10
C GLY A 229 10.76 -26.16 -7.37
N ASP A 230 10.62 -27.15 -6.49
CA ASP A 230 11.35 -28.42 -6.54
C ASP A 230 10.44 -29.63 -6.78
N ALA A 231 9.11 -29.41 -6.91
CA ALA A 231 8.13 -30.46 -7.19
C ALA A 231 7.98 -30.83 -8.68
N GLY A 232 8.59 -30.07 -9.59
CA GLY A 232 8.23 -30.06 -11.03
C GLY A 232 6.89 -29.38 -11.32
N ASP A 233 6.69 -28.89 -12.55
CA ASP A 233 5.51 -28.11 -12.96
C ASP A 233 4.34 -29.01 -13.39
N ALA A 234 3.47 -29.39 -12.45
CA ALA A 234 2.27 -30.19 -12.72
C ALA A 234 1.02 -29.37 -13.05
N MET A 235 1.00 -28.07 -12.75
CA MET A 235 -0.16 -27.21 -13.05
C MET A 235 -0.11 -26.63 -14.47
N GLY A 236 1.05 -26.69 -15.14
CA GLY A 236 1.20 -26.17 -16.51
C GLY A 236 0.17 -26.74 -17.49
N LEU A 237 -0.20 -28.02 -17.36
CA LEU A 237 -1.24 -28.64 -18.19
C LEU A 237 -2.65 -28.10 -17.88
N SER A 238 -2.91 -27.74 -16.62
CA SER A 238 -4.18 -27.17 -16.16
C SER A 238 -4.35 -25.68 -16.53
N ASN A 239 -3.27 -25.00 -16.93
CA ASN A 239 -3.36 -23.60 -17.34
C ASN A 239 -4.30 -23.42 -18.54
N GLY A 240 -5.21 -22.44 -18.43
CA GLY A 240 -6.22 -22.13 -19.43
C GLY A 240 -7.41 -23.08 -19.48
N GLN A 241 -7.48 -24.10 -18.62
CA GLN A 241 -8.59 -25.06 -18.63
C GLN A 241 -9.76 -24.60 -17.75
N ALA A 242 -10.97 -24.98 -18.14
CA ALA A 242 -12.18 -24.81 -17.33
C ALA A 242 -12.21 -25.85 -16.20
N PHE A 243 -12.93 -25.56 -15.12
CA PHE A 243 -13.08 -26.51 -14.02
C PHE A 243 -14.11 -27.59 -14.38
N SER A 244 -13.78 -28.87 -14.21
CA SER A 244 -14.69 -29.98 -14.47
C SER A 244 -14.91 -30.83 -13.22
N THR A 245 -16.10 -31.42 -13.12
CA THR A 245 -16.54 -32.35 -12.08
C THR A 245 -17.25 -33.53 -12.74
N HIS A 246 -17.55 -34.59 -11.96
CA HIS A 246 -18.21 -35.77 -12.50
C HIS A 246 -19.58 -35.48 -13.14
N ASP A 247 -20.27 -34.41 -12.71
CA ASP A 247 -21.57 -33.97 -13.21
C ASP A 247 -21.50 -32.79 -14.21
N ARG A 248 -20.30 -32.25 -14.47
CA ARG A 248 -20.09 -31.18 -15.44
C ARG A 248 -18.73 -31.31 -16.12
N ASP A 249 -18.77 -31.86 -17.32
CA ASP A 249 -17.60 -32.03 -18.19
C ASP A 249 -17.35 -30.74 -18.99
N ASN A 250 -16.30 -30.01 -18.60
CA ASN A 250 -15.81 -28.83 -19.32
C ASN A 250 -14.37 -29.02 -19.82
N ASP A 251 -13.84 -30.25 -19.79
CA ASP A 251 -12.49 -30.52 -20.25
C ASP A 251 -12.46 -30.72 -21.78
N VAL A 252 -11.27 -30.91 -22.35
CA VAL A 252 -11.10 -31.03 -23.81
C VAL A 252 -10.90 -32.49 -24.25
N ALA A 253 -11.00 -33.44 -23.32
CA ALA A 253 -10.90 -34.85 -23.63
C ALA A 253 -12.20 -35.35 -24.29
N PRO A 254 -12.15 -36.48 -25.02
CA PRO A 254 -13.35 -37.11 -25.58
C PRO A 254 -14.20 -37.87 -24.53
N PHE A 255 -13.82 -37.79 -23.25
CA PHE A 255 -14.45 -38.46 -22.11
C PHE A 255 -14.28 -37.58 -20.87
N ASN A 256 -15.17 -37.71 -19.88
CA ASN A 256 -15.11 -36.91 -18.66
C ASN A 256 -13.90 -37.34 -17.79
N CYS A 257 -12.88 -36.48 -17.72
CA CYS A 257 -11.69 -36.75 -16.91
C CYS A 257 -12.00 -36.83 -15.42
N ALA A 258 -12.94 -36.03 -14.92
CA ALA A 258 -13.34 -36.09 -13.53
C ALA A 258 -13.97 -37.44 -13.21
N GLU A 259 -14.82 -38.00 -14.07
CA GLU A 259 -15.41 -39.32 -13.85
C GLU A 259 -14.36 -40.45 -13.90
N LEU A 260 -13.46 -40.40 -14.89
CA LEU A 260 -12.36 -41.37 -15.03
C LEU A 260 -11.46 -41.41 -13.79
N ASN A 261 -11.20 -40.24 -13.22
CA ASN A 261 -10.28 -40.06 -12.09
C ASN A 261 -10.98 -40.06 -10.71
N LYS A 262 -12.19 -40.65 -10.61
CA LYS A 262 -12.98 -40.79 -9.36
C LYS A 262 -13.47 -39.50 -8.72
N GLY A 263 -13.76 -38.51 -9.56
CA GLY A 263 -14.70 -37.44 -9.30
C GLY A 263 -14.18 -36.25 -8.51
N GLY A 264 -12.88 -36.20 -8.24
CA GLY A 264 -12.24 -34.97 -7.76
C GLY A 264 -12.41 -33.86 -8.80
N GLY A 265 -12.97 -32.72 -8.40
CA GLY A 265 -13.11 -31.56 -9.28
C GLY A 265 -11.75 -30.91 -9.55
N TRP A 266 -11.46 -30.61 -10.82
CA TRP A 266 -10.17 -30.01 -11.20
C TRP A 266 -10.23 -29.28 -12.54
N TRP A 267 -9.19 -28.50 -12.84
CA TRP A 267 -8.95 -27.91 -14.16
C TRP A 267 -8.29 -28.94 -15.08
N TYR A 268 -9.08 -29.90 -15.55
CA TYR A 268 -8.61 -30.97 -16.44
C TYR A 268 -8.44 -30.48 -17.88
N LYS A 269 -7.45 -31.05 -18.57
CA LYS A 269 -7.21 -30.94 -20.01
C LYS A 269 -7.53 -32.27 -20.72
N GLN A 270 -6.61 -33.24 -20.65
CA GLN A 270 -6.75 -34.60 -21.21
C GLN A 270 -5.73 -35.58 -20.59
N CYS A 271 -5.73 -35.90 -19.30
CA CYS A 271 -6.54 -35.31 -18.23
C CYS A 271 -5.73 -34.26 -17.47
N ALA A 272 -4.93 -34.62 -16.47
CA ALA A 272 -4.12 -33.66 -15.73
C ALA A 272 -2.82 -34.30 -15.23
N ASP A 273 -1.80 -33.46 -15.04
CA ASP A 273 -0.55 -33.83 -14.38
C ASP A 273 -0.61 -33.59 -12.86
N ALA A 274 -1.52 -32.70 -12.42
CA ALA A 274 -1.88 -32.51 -11.02
C ALA A 274 -3.34 -32.91 -10.81
N GLN A 275 -3.63 -33.61 -9.72
CA GLN A 275 -4.98 -33.82 -9.23
C GLN A 275 -4.98 -33.84 -7.72
N LEU A 276 -5.02 -32.65 -7.11
CA LEU A 276 -4.91 -32.52 -5.65
C LEU A 276 -6.24 -32.78 -4.92
N ASN A 277 -7.32 -32.92 -5.67
CA ASN A 277 -8.68 -33.22 -5.19
C ASN A 277 -9.07 -34.70 -5.37
N GLY A 278 -8.13 -35.57 -5.74
CA GLY A 278 -8.40 -37.00 -5.88
C GLY A 278 -8.64 -37.72 -4.55
N GLU A 279 -8.92 -39.02 -4.64
CA GLU A 279 -9.19 -39.87 -3.49
C GLU A 279 -7.94 -40.04 -2.61
N PRO A 280 -8.08 -40.00 -1.29
CA PRO A 280 -6.97 -40.19 -0.37
C PRO A 280 -6.63 -41.69 -0.24
N ASN A 281 -5.79 -42.19 -1.15
CA ASN A 281 -5.34 -43.59 -1.17
C ASN A 281 -4.01 -43.81 -0.40
N ASN A 282 -3.72 -45.06 -0.05
CA ASN A 282 -2.57 -45.46 0.78
C ASN A 282 -1.26 -45.56 -0.01
N ALA A 283 -0.79 -44.45 -0.57
CA ALA A 283 0.48 -44.32 -1.29
C ALA A 283 0.52 -44.99 -2.67
N THR A 284 0.99 -46.24 -2.78
CA THR A 284 1.54 -46.83 -4.04
C THR A 284 0.61 -47.78 -4.79
N ASP A 285 -0.48 -48.23 -4.17
CA ASP A 285 -1.51 -49.06 -4.83
C ASP A 285 -2.71 -48.21 -5.28
N THR A 286 -2.44 -46.96 -5.65
CA THR A 286 -3.48 -46.05 -6.15
C THR A 286 -3.75 -46.40 -7.62
N PRO A 287 -5.01 -46.66 -8.00
CA PRO A 287 -5.36 -46.77 -9.41
C PRO A 287 -4.92 -45.51 -10.19
N TRP A 288 -4.58 -45.70 -11.47
CA TRP A 288 -4.06 -44.63 -12.33
C TRP A 288 -4.90 -43.36 -12.23
N SER A 289 -4.25 -42.27 -11.83
CA SER A 289 -4.80 -40.92 -11.77
C SER A 289 -5.98 -40.72 -10.80
N GLN A 290 -6.23 -41.64 -9.86
CA GLN A 290 -7.36 -41.52 -8.92
C GLN A 290 -6.96 -40.92 -7.55
N GLY A 291 -5.66 -40.82 -7.27
CA GLY A 291 -5.13 -40.34 -6.00
C GLY A 291 -4.98 -38.83 -5.88
N ILE A 292 -4.45 -38.38 -4.73
CA ILE A 292 -3.92 -37.02 -4.57
C ILE A 292 -2.58 -36.95 -5.32
N MET A 293 -2.61 -36.54 -6.58
CA MET A 293 -1.52 -36.80 -7.54
C MET A 293 -0.73 -35.54 -7.89
N TRP A 294 0.58 -35.70 -8.01
CA TRP A 294 1.51 -34.73 -8.62
C TRP A 294 2.51 -35.49 -9.49
N TYR A 295 2.22 -35.55 -10.79
CA TYR A 295 2.86 -36.45 -11.76
C TYR A 295 4.38 -36.28 -11.82
N GLN A 296 4.85 -35.03 -11.89
CA GLN A 296 6.26 -34.68 -12.04
C GLN A 296 7.12 -35.11 -10.85
N TRP A 297 6.52 -35.44 -9.71
CA TRP A 297 7.24 -35.88 -8.52
C TRP A 297 7.07 -37.37 -8.22
N ARG A 298 5.83 -37.87 -8.07
CA ARG A 298 5.57 -39.26 -7.65
C ARG A 298 4.83 -40.10 -8.71
N GLY A 299 4.59 -39.54 -9.90
CA GLY A 299 3.84 -40.22 -10.97
C GLY A 299 2.32 -40.25 -10.72
N ASP A 300 1.61 -41.04 -11.54
CA ASP A 300 0.15 -41.12 -11.58
C ASP A 300 -0.47 -42.29 -10.79
N GLN A 301 0.37 -43.15 -10.23
CA GLN A 301 -0.04 -44.27 -9.37
C GLN A 301 0.28 -44.03 -7.89
N TYR A 302 0.58 -42.78 -7.53
CA TYR A 302 0.90 -42.39 -6.16
C TYR A 302 -0.07 -41.36 -5.61
N SER A 303 -0.65 -41.64 -4.44
CA SER A 303 -1.44 -40.67 -3.68
C SER A 303 -0.61 -40.06 -2.55
N LEU A 304 -0.41 -38.74 -2.63
CA LEU A 304 0.29 -37.95 -1.61
C LEU A 304 -0.39 -38.05 -0.24
N LYS A 305 0.41 -37.90 0.81
CA LYS A 305 -0.05 -37.94 2.20
C LYS A 305 -0.77 -36.65 2.58
N GLY A 306 -0.23 -35.51 2.14
CA GLY A 306 -0.78 -34.19 2.46
C GLY A 306 -0.44 -33.15 1.40
N VAL A 307 -1.33 -32.17 1.26
CA VAL A 307 -1.23 -31.06 0.32
C VAL A 307 -1.84 -29.81 0.96
N THR A 308 -1.18 -28.66 0.79
CA THR A 308 -1.76 -27.36 1.12
C THR A 308 -1.61 -26.45 -0.09
N MET A 309 -2.72 -25.89 -0.58
CA MET A 309 -2.72 -24.82 -1.59
C MET A 309 -3.08 -23.51 -0.89
N LYS A 310 -2.29 -22.47 -1.12
CA LYS A 310 -2.48 -21.14 -0.53
C LYS A 310 -2.12 -20.03 -1.51
N ILE A 311 -2.84 -18.91 -1.41
CA ILE A 311 -2.63 -17.74 -2.28
C ILE A 311 -2.30 -16.50 -1.47
N ARG A 312 -1.62 -15.55 -2.09
CA ARG A 312 -1.31 -14.25 -1.52
C ARG A 312 -1.19 -13.20 -2.62
N PRO A 313 -1.60 -11.93 -2.39
CA PRO A 313 -1.33 -10.85 -3.32
C PRO A 313 0.18 -10.58 -3.44
N THR A 314 0.70 -10.49 -4.65
CA THR A 314 2.06 -10.00 -4.89
C THR A 314 2.05 -8.47 -4.89
N THR A 315 2.97 -7.85 -4.16
CA THR A 315 3.16 -6.39 -4.25
C THR A 315 3.71 -6.03 -5.63
N GLU A 316 2.99 -5.21 -6.39
CA GLU A 316 3.59 -4.35 -7.44
C GLU A 316 4.33 -3.17 -6.80
#